data_AF-A0A483XHQ8-F1
#
_entry.id   AF-A0A483XHQ8-F1
#
_cell.length_a   1.000
_cell.length_b   1.000
_cell.length_c   1.000
_cell.angle_alpha   90.00
_cell.angle_beta   90.00
_cell.angle_gamma   90.00
#
_symmetry.space_group_name_H-M   'P 1'
#
loop_
_entity.id
_entity.type
_entity.pdbx_description
1 polymer ?
#
loop_
_entity_poly.entity_id
_entity_poly.type
_entity_poly.pdbx_seq_one_letter_code
_entity_poly.pdbx_strand_id
1 'polypeptide(L)'
;SYIGSILNELPSNIISEMEIISIYKQNEVQSKTVDFIVREDVGTVYIDSKAIEPDKIIKHSNSAKSIKERLANSFIKGVIQGMDCAYNMNEIDKKEKCIKDSLIIITHMDHYIPTGKMIEDVLDGSFFGMFENKYGELPINKNRIYYMTIDEFEFMIEVCCNKNVSITSIIDSCSDNDAATSSQKFNVMMHLHQLSPEGISDRKVIVENRDYLFDDLINSMQKSSSLWDGRVKEYLAVRKYLQS
;
A
#
# COMPACT_ATOMS: atom_id res chain seq x y z
N SER A 1 10.84 -7.83 0.49
CA SER A 1 9.85 -6.90 1.09
C SER A 1 8.47 -7.51 0.96
N TYR A 2 7.58 -7.31 1.94
CA TYR A 2 6.22 -7.84 1.93
C TYR A 2 5.36 -7.32 0.77
N ILE A 3 5.48 -6.03 0.45
CA ILE A 3 4.82 -5.41 -0.72
C ILE A 3 5.27 -6.10 -2.02
N GLY A 4 6.56 -6.43 -2.13
CA GLY A 4 7.08 -7.16 -3.28
C GLY A 4 6.46 -8.56 -3.45
N SER A 5 6.21 -9.29 -2.36
CA SER A 5 5.51 -10.58 -2.44
C SER A 5 4.06 -10.44 -2.88
N ILE A 6 3.37 -9.36 -2.49
CA ILE A 6 2.02 -9.06 -2.94
C ILE A 6 2.02 -8.75 -4.45
N LEU A 7 2.94 -7.88 -4.89
CA LEU A 7 3.04 -7.46 -6.28
C LEU A 7 3.33 -8.64 -7.22
N ASN A 8 4.16 -9.60 -6.81
CA ASN A 8 4.52 -10.77 -7.61
C ASN A 8 3.33 -11.68 -7.99
N GLU A 9 2.15 -11.48 -7.40
CA GLU A 9 0.93 -12.17 -7.79
C GLU A 9 0.28 -11.58 -9.06
N LEU A 10 0.65 -10.36 -9.42
CA LEU A 10 0.19 -9.73 -10.65
C LEU A 10 0.91 -10.32 -11.88
N PRO A 11 0.21 -10.43 -13.02
CA PRO A 11 0.84 -10.81 -14.29
C PRO A 11 1.69 -9.69 -14.93
N SER A 12 1.78 -8.53 -14.27
CA SER A 12 2.44 -7.32 -14.77
C SER A 12 3.97 -7.36 -14.58
N ASN A 13 4.70 -6.56 -15.36
CA ASN A 13 6.14 -6.42 -15.20
C ASN A 13 6.46 -5.50 -14.01
N ILE A 14 7.15 -6.04 -13.00
CA ILE A 14 7.47 -5.35 -11.74
C ILE A 14 8.97 -5.07 -11.70
N ILE A 15 9.32 -3.81 -11.46
CA ILE A 15 10.70 -3.35 -11.30
C ILE A 15 10.87 -2.92 -9.84
N SER A 16 11.76 -3.58 -9.12
CA SER A 16 12.08 -3.27 -7.72
C SER A 16 13.02 -2.07 -7.58
N GLU A 17 13.06 -1.47 -6.39
CA GLU A 17 13.97 -0.36 -6.06
C GLU A 17 15.42 -0.63 -6.47
N MET A 18 15.93 -1.84 -6.22
CA MET A 18 17.30 -2.23 -6.58
C MET A 18 17.53 -2.19 -8.10
N GLU A 19 16.53 -2.59 -8.88
CA GLU A 19 16.58 -2.54 -10.33
C GLU A 19 16.49 -1.09 -10.84
N ILE A 20 15.62 -0.26 -10.24
CA ILE A 20 15.52 1.18 -10.58
C ILE A 20 16.86 1.88 -10.31
N ILE A 21 17.48 1.63 -9.15
CA ILE A 21 18.80 2.18 -8.80
C ILE A 21 19.86 1.73 -9.80
N SER A 22 19.78 0.49 -10.28
CA SER A 22 20.70 -0.04 -11.28
C SER A 22 20.52 0.65 -12.64
N ILE A 23 19.27 0.85 -13.06
CA ILE A 23 18.93 1.62 -14.27
C ILE A 23 19.44 3.06 -14.17
N TYR A 24 19.26 3.72 -13.02
CA TYR A 24 19.74 5.09 -12.80
C TYR A 24 21.26 5.18 -12.89
N LYS A 25 21.98 4.25 -12.26
CA LYS A 25 23.45 4.21 -12.34
C LYS A 25 23.95 4.02 -13.77
N GLN A 26 23.28 3.18 -14.57
CA GLN A 26 23.64 2.96 -15.97
C GLN A 26 23.40 4.20 -16.85
N ASN A 27 22.49 5.08 -16.44
CA ASN A 27 22.12 6.31 -17.15
C ASN A 27 22.63 7.58 -16.46
N GLU A 28 23.57 7.46 -15.51
CA GLU A 28 24.18 8.58 -14.78
C GLU A 28 23.19 9.50 -14.04
N VAL A 29 22.01 8.96 -13.65
CA VAL A 29 20.99 9.70 -12.92
C VAL A 29 21.24 9.63 -11.41
N GLN A 30 21.30 10.79 -10.76
CA GLN A 30 21.36 10.92 -9.30
C GLN A 30 20.05 11.49 -8.75
N SER A 31 19.10 10.62 -8.47
CA SER A 31 17.81 10.99 -7.90
C SER A 31 17.31 9.92 -6.93
N LYS A 32 16.38 10.29 -6.07
CA LYS A 32 15.65 9.31 -5.25
C LYS A 32 14.67 8.53 -6.12
N THR A 33 14.40 7.30 -5.70
CA THR A 33 13.51 6.37 -6.38
C THR A 33 12.32 6.05 -5.48
N VAL A 34 11.31 5.46 -6.09
CA VAL A 34 10.22 4.76 -5.41
C VAL A 34 10.64 3.31 -5.12
N ASP A 35 9.84 2.59 -4.33
CA ASP A 35 10.14 1.20 -3.97
C ASP A 35 9.88 0.22 -5.12
N PHE A 36 8.83 0.46 -5.91
CA PHE A 36 8.45 -0.40 -7.03
C PHE A 36 7.84 0.40 -8.19
N ILE A 37 8.02 -0.12 -9.40
CA ILE A 37 7.30 0.30 -10.61
C ILE A 37 6.57 -0.92 -11.16
N VAL A 38 5.27 -0.78 -11.44
CA VAL A 38 4.47 -1.78 -12.14
C VAL A 38 4.17 -1.22 -13.54
N ARG A 39 4.71 -1.87 -14.58
CA ARG A 39 4.42 -1.53 -15.97
C ARG A 39 3.24 -2.35 -16.45
N GLU A 40 2.14 -1.67 -16.77
CA GLU A 40 0.94 -2.24 -17.39
C GLU A 40 0.81 -1.74 -18.83
N ASP A 41 -0.03 -2.41 -19.63
CA ASP A 41 -0.17 -2.11 -21.07
C ASP A 41 -0.55 -0.65 -21.37
N VAL A 42 -1.35 -0.06 -20.48
CA VAL A 42 -1.98 1.26 -20.68
C VAL A 42 -1.35 2.35 -19.81
N GLY A 43 -0.42 2.05 -18.92
CA GLY A 43 0.16 3.01 -17.98
C GLY A 43 1.17 2.40 -17.02
N THR A 44 1.91 3.25 -16.32
CA THR A 44 2.89 2.88 -15.32
C THR A 44 2.41 3.29 -13.93
N VAL A 45 2.47 2.36 -12.97
CA VAL A 45 2.14 2.62 -11.57
C VAL A 45 3.43 2.69 -10.75
N TYR A 46 3.67 3.83 -10.13
CA TYR A 46 4.79 4.05 -9.22
C TYR A 46 4.31 3.81 -7.79
N ILE A 47 5.06 3.04 -7.00
CA ILE A 47 4.65 2.63 -5.65
C ILE A 47 5.76 2.94 -4.66
N ASP A 48 5.42 3.75 -3.64
CA ASP A 48 6.34 4.15 -2.58
C ASP A 48 5.70 3.86 -1.22
N SER A 49 6.37 3.07 -0.39
CA SER A 49 5.93 2.78 0.96
C SER A 49 6.55 3.74 1.95
N LYS A 50 5.70 4.32 2.80
CA LYS A 50 6.13 5.27 3.82
C LYS A 50 5.51 4.90 5.15
N ALA A 51 6.38 4.64 6.13
CA ALA A 51 6.01 4.64 7.54
C ALA A 51 5.75 6.10 7.97
N ILE A 52 4.57 6.61 7.62
CA ILE A 52 4.12 7.93 8.05
C ILE A 52 3.56 7.75 9.45
N GLU A 53 4.38 8.03 10.46
CA GLU A 53 3.90 8.22 11.83
C GLU A 53 3.65 9.72 12.05
N PRO A 54 2.51 10.10 12.66
CA PRO A 54 2.36 11.45 13.17
C PRO A 54 3.47 11.72 14.19
N ASP A 55 4.27 12.76 13.93
CA ASP A 55 5.34 13.24 14.81
C ASP A 55 4.85 13.27 16.27
N LYS A 56 5.67 12.85 17.26
CA LYS A 56 5.22 12.65 18.66
C LYS A 56 4.53 13.89 19.26
N ILE A 57 4.89 15.07 18.76
CA ILE A 57 4.35 16.37 19.17
C ILE A 57 2.94 16.62 18.62
N ILE A 58 2.54 15.99 17.51
CA ILE A 58 1.17 16.06 16.96
C ILE A 58 0.16 15.50 17.96
N LYS A 59 0.55 14.50 18.76
CA LYS A 59 -0.28 13.94 19.85
C LYS A 59 -0.56 14.96 20.98
N HIS A 60 0.16 16.07 21.01
CA HIS A 60 0.09 17.09 22.06
C HIS A 60 -0.18 18.51 21.53
N SER A 61 -0.39 18.66 20.22
CA SER A 61 -0.63 19.97 19.60
C SER A 61 -2.13 20.29 19.59
N ASN A 62 -2.50 21.50 20.05
CA ASN A 62 -3.90 21.94 20.08
C ASN A 62 -4.34 22.72 18.84
N SER A 63 -3.47 22.89 17.83
CA SER A 63 -3.83 23.62 16.61
C SER A 63 -3.92 22.69 15.39
N ALA A 64 -5.13 22.59 14.84
CA ALA A 64 -5.40 21.78 13.65
C ALA A 64 -4.52 22.16 12.45
N LYS A 65 -4.12 23.43 12.34
CA LYS A 65 -3.24 23.94 11.28
C LYS A 65 -1.81 23.36 11.36
N SER A 66 -1.20 23.37 12.56
CA SER A 66 0.15 22.81 12.78
C SER A 66 0.20 21.31 12.53
N ILE A 67 -0.87 20.59 12.91
CA ILE A 67 -1.01 19.16 12.68
C ILE A 67 -1.09 18.86 11.18
N LYS A 68 -1.93 19.60 10.44
CA LYS A 68 -2.09 19.45 8.99
C LYS A 68 -0.80 19.74 8.22
N GLU A 69 -0.09 20.82 8.53
CA GLU A 69 1.17 21.19 7.85
C GLU A 69 2.27 20.13 8.08
N ARG A 70 2.37 19.57 9.30
CA ARG A 70 3.37 18.54 9.62
C ARG A 70 3.04 17.17 9.00
N LEU A 71 1.77 16.80 9.01
CA LEU A 71 1.29 15.63 8.27
C LEU A 71 1.63 15.81 6.79
N ALA A 72 1.23 16.92 6.19
CA ALA A 72 1.48 17.22 4.77
C ALA A 72 2.97 17.10 4.41
N ASN A 73 3.89 17.65 5.23
CA ASN A 73 5.34 17.51 5.00
C ASN A 73 5.83 16.06 4.94
N SER A 74 5.17 15.13 5.62
CA SER A 74 5.50 13.71 5.57
C SER A 74 4.95 13.05 4.31
N PHE A 75 3.73 13.40 3.90
CA PHE A 75 3.10 12.88 2.67
C PHE A 75 3.74 13.41 1.38
N ILE A 76 4.18 14.68 1.38
CA ILE A 76 4.84 15.35 0.26
C ILE A 76 6.07 14.58 -0.23
N LYS A 77 6.85 14.00 0.69
CA LYS A 77 8.11 13.33 0.33
C LYS A 77 7.87 12.17 -0.63
N GLY A 78 6.81 11.38 -0.41
CA GLY A 78 6.42 10.30 -1.33
C GLY A 78 6.04 10.83 -2.71
N VAL A 79 5.32 11.96 -2.77
CA VAL A 79 4.97 12.61 -4.04
C VAL A 79 6.21 13.10 -4.79
N ILE A 80 7.14 13.76 -4.10
CA ILE A 80 8.40 14.23 -4.70
C ILE A 80 9.16 13.03 -5.28
N GLN A 81 9.30 11.94 -4.53
CA GLN A 81 9.99 10.73 -5.01
C GLN A 81 9.30 10.12 -6.22
N GLY A 82 7.96 10.01 -6.20
CA GLY A 82 7.19 9.49 -7.33
C GLY A 82 7.30 10.35 -8.59
N MET A 83 7.18 11.68 -8.45
CA MET A 83 7.29 12.62 -9.56
C MET A 83 8.70 12.61 -10.18
N ASP A 84 9.73 12.70 -9.32
CA ASP A 84 11.12 12.64 -9.77
C ASP A 84 11.39 11.29 -10.44
N CYS A 85 10.84 10.19 -9.91
CA CYS A 85 11.04 8.87 -10.50
C CYS A 85 10.37 8.73 -11.86
N ALA A 86 9.11 9.16 -11.99
CA ALA A 86 8.40 9.11 -13.26
C ALA A 86 9.06 9.95 -14.35
N TYR A 87 9.51 11.16 -14.01
CA TYR A 87 10.25 12.00 -14.95
C TYR A 87 11.52 11.31 -15.44
N ASN A 88 12.38 10.84 -14.52
CA ASN A 88 13.65 10.22 -14.89
C ASN A 88 13.44 8.94 -15.69
N MET A 89 12.44 8.12 -15.35
CA MET A 89 12.12 6.91 -16.11
C MET A 89 11.63 7.23 -17.52
N ASN A 90 10.77 8.24 -17.69
CA ASN A 90 10.32 8.67 -19.02
C ASN A 90 11.50 9.18 -19.87
N GLU A 91 12.43 9.95 -19.29
CA GLU A 91 13.64 10.42 -19.97
C GLU A 91 14.57 9.26 -20.39
N ILE A 92 14.79 8.29 -19.49
CA ILE A 92 15.63 7.10 -19.75
C ILE A 92 15.00 6.22 -20.84
N ASP A 93 13.70 5.95 -20.72
CA ASP A 93 12.94 5.14 -21.68
C ASP A 93 12.67 5.90 -23.01
N LYS A 94 12.96 7.21 -23.07
CA LYS A 94 12.62 8.12 -24.16
C LYS A 94 11.14 8.05 -24.55
N LYS A 95 10.28 7.97 -23.54
CA LYS A 95 8.84 7.83 -23.67
C LYS A 95 8.18 9.17 -23.36
N GLU A 96 7.19 9.55 -24.16
CA GLU A 96 6.29 10.62 -23.76
C GLU A 96 5.51 10.24 -22.51
N LYS A 97 5.22 11.24 -21.69
CA LYS A 97 4.37 11.08 -20.51
C LYS A 97 3.05 10.41 -20.87
N CYS A 98 2.67 9.41 -20.07
CA CYS A 98 1.37 8.79 -20.21
C CYS A 98 0.37 9.39 -19.23
N ILE A 99 -0.79 9.82 -19.71
CA ILE A 99 -1.85 10.38 -18.85
C ILE A 99 -2.39 9.38 -17.82
N LYS A 100 -2.19 8.09 -18.08
CA LYS A 100 -2.62 6.99 -17.21
C LYS A 100 -1.59 6.61 -16.15
N ASP A 101 -0.39 7.19 -16.19
CA ASP A 101 0.60 6.99 -15.13
C ASP A 101 0.02 7.44 -13.78
N SER A 102 0.37 6.73 -12.72
CA SER A 102 -0.22 6.92 -11.40
C SER A 102 0.81 6.68 -10.30
N LEU A 103 0.58 7.29 -9.13
CA LEU A 103 1.43 7.13 -7.96
C LEU A 103 0.59 6.61 -6.80
N ILE A 104 1.04 5.54 -6.18
CA ILE A 104 0.46 4.98 -4.97
C ILE A 104 1.47 5.15 -3.84
N ILE A 105 1.04 5.81 -2.76
CA ILE A 105 1.85 5.95 -1.55
C ILE A 105 1.19 5.10 -0.47
N ILE A 106 1.89 4.03 -0.07
CA ILE A 106 1.39 3.07 0.92
C ILE A 106 1.75 3.57 2.32
N THR A 107 0.75 3.70 3.19
CA THR A 107 0.90 4.15 4.57
C THR A 107 0.56 3.05 5.57
N HIS A 108 1.10 3.14 6.79
CA HIS A 108 0.76 2.17 7.85
C HIS A 108 -0.63 2.43 8.44
N MET A 109 -1.05 3.69 8.52
CA MET A 109 -2.36 4.08 9.06
C MET A 109 -3.09 4.97 8.06
N ASP A 110 -4.42 4.94 8.08
CA ASP A 110 -5.25 5.91 7.38
C ASP A 110 -5.14 7.25 8.11
N HIS A 111 -4.76 8.29 7.36
CA HIS A 111 -4.62 9.66 7.85
C HIS A 111 -5.65 10.60 7.23
N TYR A 112 -6.68 10.06 6.55
CA TYR A 112 -7.77 10.79 5.94
C TYR A 112 -7.32 11.80 4.86
N ILE A 113 -6.23 11.47 4.16
CA ILE A 113 -5.73 12.20 3.00
C ILE A 113 -5.69 11.17 1.86
N PRO A 114 -6.77 11.01 1.08
CA PRO A 114 -6.88 9.93 0.11
C PRO A 114 -6.17 10.22 -1.21
N THR A 115 -5.98 11.49 -1.59
CA THR A 115 -5.47 11.88 -2.90
C THR A 115 -4.45 13.02 -2.87
N GLY A 116 -3.60 13.09 -3.89
CA GLY A 116 -2.64 14.18 -4.09
C GLY A 116 -3.31 15.54 -4.25
N LYS A 117 -4.53 15.59 -4.82
CA LYS A 117 -5.34 16.82 -4.90
C LYS A 117 -5.64 17.39 -3.51
N MET A 118 -5.98 16.55 -2.54
CA MET A 118 -6.25 17.01 -1.19
C MET A 118 -4.99 17.60 -0.50
N ILE A 119 -3.80 17.16 -0.90
CA ILE A 119 -2.53 17.74 -0.43
C ILE A 119 -2.32 19.14 -1.00
N GLU A 120 -2.65 19.35 -2.27
CA GLU A 120 -2.58 20.67 -2.89
C GLU A 120 -3.50 21.68 -2.18
N ASP A 121 -4.73 21.26 -1.87
CA ASP A 121 -5.71 22.06 -1.13
C ASP A 121 -5.22 22.41 0.29
N VAL A 122 -4.38 21.56 0.90
CA VAL A 122 -3.81 21.77 2.25
C VAL A 122 -2.55 22.64 2.22
N LEU A 123 -1.82 22.70 1.11
CA LEU A 123 -0.50 23.35 0.98
C LEU A 123 -0.52 24.64 0.15
N ASP A 124 -1.60 25.41 0.25
CA ASP A 124 -1.78 26.70 -0.43
C ASP A 124 -1.73 26.63 -1.98
N GLY A 125 -2.00 25.46 -2.58
CA GLY A 125 -2.19 25.32 -4.03
C GLY A 125 -0.94 25.41 -4.91
N SER A 126 0.23 25.71 -4.34
CA SER A 126 1.48 25.94 -5.10
C SER A 126 2.37 24.71 -5.25
N PHE A 127 2.08 23.64 -4.50
CA PHE A 127 2.96 22.47 -4.40
C PHE A 127 3.23 21.80 -5.75
N PHE A 128 2.20 21.58 -6.57
CA PHE A 128 2.36 20.93 -7.87
C PHE A 128 3.01 21.85 -8.91
N GLY A 129 2.83 23.17 -8.80
CA GLY A 129 3.47 24.15 -9.68
C GLY A 129 5.00 24.13 -9.60
N MET A 130 5.59 23.67 -8.49
CA MET A 130 7.04 23.44 -8.40
C MET A 130 7.53 22.39 -9.41
N PHE A 131 6.77 21.32 -9.64
CA PHE A 131 7.14 20.27 -10.59
C PHE A 131 6.95 20.74 -12.03
N GLU A 132 5.86 21.47 -12.31
CA GLU A 132 5.67 22.09 -13.63
C GLU A 132 6.79 23.08 -13.97
N ASN A 133 7.26 23.87 -13.01
CA ASN A 133 8.40 24.76 -13.21
C ASN A 133 9.73 24.00 -13.41
N LYS A 134 9.90 22.85 -12.74
CA LYS A 134 11.13 22.05 -12.81
C LYS A 134 11.22 21.22 -14.09
N TYR A 135 10.10 20.66 -14.54
CA TYR A 135 10.03 19.67 -15.63
C TYR A 135 9.27 20.16 -16.86
N GLY A 136 8.70 21.37 -16.83
CA GLY A 136 7.82 21.91 -17.87
C GLY A 136 6.38 21.42 -17.77
N GLU A 137 6.17 20.24 -17.19
CA GLU A 137 4.85 19.67 -16.94
C GLU A 137 4.86 18.74 -15.71
N LEU A 138 3.67 18.29 -15.27
CA LEU A 138 3.55 17.28 -14.23
C LEU A 138 3.84 15.87 -14.78
N PRO A 139 4.87 15.14 -14.29
CA PRO A 139 5.14 13.77 -14.73
C PRO A 139 3.97 12.81 -14.48
N ILE A 140 3.30 12.95 -13.34
CA ILE A 140 2.09 12.20 -12.96
C ILE A 140 0.97 13.20 -12.69
N ASN A 141 -0.24 12.95 -13.16
CA ASN A 141 -1.37 13.83 -12.87
C ASN A 141 -1.73 13.76 -11.37
N LYS A 142 -1.91 14.92 -10.71
CA LYS A 142 -2.30 15.00 -9.29
C LYS A 142 -3.58 14.25 -8.92
N ASN A 143 -4.50 14.05 -9.87
CA ASN A 143 -5.74 13.28 -9.71
C ASN A 143 -5.52 11.76 -9.79
N ARG A 144 -4.28 11.31 -10.03
CA ARG A 144 -3.87 9.91 -10.11
C ARG A 144 -2.80 9.58 -9.07
N ILE A 145 -2.75 10.38 -8.00
CA ILE A 145 -1.89 10.17 -6.85
C ILE A 145 -2.79 9.77 -5.70
N TYR A 146 -2.64 8.55 -5.22
CA TYR A 146 -3.48 7.97 -4.17
C TYR A 146 -2.64 7.56 -2.97
N TYR A 147 -3.19 7.83 -1.79
CA TYR A 147 -2.69 7.30 -0.53
C TYR A 147 -3.61 6.19 -0.10
N MET A 148 -3.04 5.08 0.31
CA MET A 148 -3.80 3.96 0.82
C MET A 148 -3.01 3.20 1.88
N THR A 149 -3.71 2.55 2.79
CA THR A 149 -3.08 1.68 3.77
C THR A 149 -2.53 0.41 3.12
N ILE A 150 -1.67 -0.32 3.84
CA ILE A 150 -1.24 -1.64 3.38
C ILE A 150 -2.43 -2.60 3.17
N ASP A 151 -3.45 -2.54 4.04
CA ASP A 151 -4.66 -3.37 3.93
C ASP A 151 -5.46 -3.03 2.67
N GLU A 152 -5.62 -1.74 2.36
CA GLU A 152 -6.27 -1.27 1.13
C GLU A 152 -5.49 -1.70 -0.12
N PHE A 153 -4.16 -1.61 -0.07
CA PHE A 153 -3.30 -2.04 -1.16
C PHE A 153 -3.40 -3.55 -1.40
N GLU A 154 -3.38 -4.36 -0.35
CA GLU A 154 -3.60 -5.82 -0.44
C GLU A 154 -4.95 -6.14 -1.07
N PHE A 155 -6.01 -5.49 -0.60
CA PHE A 155 -7.36 -5.68 -1.14
C PHE A 155 -7.43 -5.29 -2.62
N MET A 156 -6.78 -4.19 -3.01
CA MET A 156 -6.70 -3.76 -4.41
C MET A 156 -6.04 -4.82 -5.29
N ILE A 157 -4.91 -5.38 -4.85
CA ILE A 157 -4.17 -6.38 -5.61
C ILE A 157 -5.00 -7.66 -5.75
N GLU A 158 -5.73 -8.05 -4.71
CA GLU A 158 -6.61 -9.19 -4.81
C GLU A 158 -7.80 -8.95 -5.76
N VAL A 159 -8.38 -7.75 -5.75
CA VAL A 159 -9.40 -7.37 -6.74
C VAL A 159 -8.84 -7.44 -8.16
N CYS A 160 -7.59 -6.98 -8.39
CA CYS A 160 -6.91 -7.12 -9.68
C CYS A 160 -6.83 -8.59 -10.11
N CYS A 161 -6.34 -9.46 -9.24
CA CYS A 161 -6.18 -10.90 -9.51
C CYS A 161 -7.52 -11.60 -9.75
N ASN A 162 -8.52 -11.37 -8.89
CA ASN A 162 -9.81 -12.07 -8.96
C ASN A 162 -10.68 -11.61 -10.12
N LYS A 163 -10.63 -10.33 -10.49
CA LYS A 163 -11.45 -9.76 -11.57
C LYS A 163 -10.70 -9.62 -12.89
N ASN A 164 -9.41 -9.99 -12.92
CA ASN A 164 -8.53 -9.81 -14.07
C ASN A 164 -8.54 -8.36 -14.58
N VAL A 165 -8.43 -7.42 -13.65
CA VAL A 165 -8.36 -5.97 -13.93
C VAL A 165 -6.99 -5.45 -13.53
N SER A 166 -6.52 -4.42 -14.23
CA SER A 166 -5.22 -3.80 -13.95
C SER A 166 -5.33 -2.76 -12.83
N ILE A 167 -4.23 -2.46 -12.14
CA ILE A 167 -4.19 -1.38 -11.13
C ILE A 167 -4.60 -0.07 -11.80
N THR A 168 -4.08 0.23 -12.99
CA THR A 168 -4.41 1.44 -13.74
C THR A 168 -5.92 1.55 -13.99
N SER A 169 -6.60 0.44 -14.25
CA SER A 169 -8.05 0.41 -14.48
C SER A 169 -8.84 0.72 -13.20
N ILE A 170 -8.36 0.23 -12.05
CA ILE A 170 -8.93 0.59 -10.74
C ILE A 170 -8.73 2.08 -10.47
N ILE A 171 -7.52 2.60 -10.70
CA ILE A 171 -7.21 4.03 -10.52
C ILE A 171 -8.04 4.91 -11.46
N ASP A 172 -8.30 4.49 -12.70
CA ASP A 172 -9.21 5.17 -13.62
C ASP A 172 -10.61 5.30 -12.98
N SER A 173 -11.16 4.19 -12.46
CA SER A 173 -12.44 4.19 -11.76
C SER A 173 -12.43 5.08 -10.50
N CYS A 174 -11.34 5.10 -9.73
CA CYS A 174 -11.21 6.00 -8.58
C CYS A 174 -11.22 7.47 -9.05
N SER A 175 -10.43 7.80 -10.06
CA SER A 175 -10.28 9.16 -10.58
C SER A 175 -11.59 9.70 -11.15
N ASP A 176 -12.34 8.87 -11.87
CA ASP A 176 -13.64 9.22 -12.43
C ASP A 176 -14.69 9.50 -11.34
N ASN A 177 -14.72 8.66 -10.29
CA ASN A 177 -15.62 8.87 -9.15
C ASN A 177 -15.25 10.14 -8.37
N ASP A 178 -13.96 10.41 -8.18
CA ASP A 178 -13.47 11.57 -7.43
C ASP A 178 -13.51 12.89 -8.20
N ALA A 179 -13.80 12.84 -9.50
CA ALA A 179 -13.93 14.04 -10.34
C ALA A 179 -15.12 14.92 -9.91
N ALA A 180 -16.21 14.34 -9.41
CA ALA A 180 -17.39 15.06 -8.95
C ALA A 180 -17.63 14.87 -7.45
N THR A 181 -17.91 15.96 -6.74
CA THR A 181 -18.16 15.94 -5.28
C THR A 181 -19.29 15.00 -4.86
N SER A 182 -20.28 14.77 -5.74
CA SER A 182 -21.40 13.86 -5.48
C SER A 182 -21.03 12.37 -5.51
N SER A 183 -19.96 12.00 -6.22
CA SER A 183 -19.50 10.62 -6.40
C SER A 183 -18.18 10.33 -5.69
N GLN A 184 -17.47 11.37 -5.24
CA GLN A 184 -16.22 11.30 -4.53
C GLN A 184 -16.34 10.40 -3.31
N LYS A 185 -15.34 9.53 -3.11
CA LYS A 185 -15.28 8.68 -1.92
C LYS A 185 -14.27 9.22 -0.92
N PHE A 186 -14.41 8.75 0.30
CA PHE A 186 -13.58 9.22 1.40
C PHE A 186 -12.21 8.54 1.44
N ASN A 187 -12.13 7.27 1.03
CA ASN A 187 -10.89 6.51 0.93
C ASN A 187 -10.96 5.47 -0.19
N VAL A 188 -9.82 4.83 -0.47
CA VAL A 188 -9.67 3.84 -1.55
C VAL A 188 -10.49 2.59 -1.26
N MET A 189 -10.59 2.18 0.02
CA MET A 189 -11.40 1.03 0.42
C MET A 189 -12.86 1.13 -0.06
N MET A 190 -13.47 2.32 -0.01
CA MET A 190 -14.84 2.54 -0.51
C MET A 190 -14.97 2.33 -2.03
N HIS A 191 -13.96 2.71 -2.81
CA HIS A 191 -13.95 2.43 -4.25
C HIS A 191 -13.81 0.93 -4.50
N LEU A 192 -12.92 0.25 -3.76
CA LEU A 192 -12.68 -1.18 -3.91
C LEU A 192 -13.92 -2.01 -3.53
N HIS A 193 -14.65 -1.65 -2.47
CA HIS A 193 -15.91 -2.30 -2.12
C HIS A 193 -17.02 -2.06 -3.14
N GLN A 194 -17.04 -0.91 -3.82
CA GLN A 194 -17.97 -0.69 -4.92
C GLN A 194 -17.65 -1.60 -6.11
N LEU A 195 -16.36 -1.84 -6.37
CA LEU A 195 -15.91 -2.75 -7.42
C LEU A 195 -16.12 -4.21 -7.03
N SER A 196 -15.91 -4.58 -5.77
CA SER A 196 -16.08 -5.94 -5.23
C SER A 196 -16.93 -5.94 -3.96
N PRO A 197 -18.28 -5.87 -4.09
CA PRO A 197 -19.19 -5.84 -2.94
C PRO A 197 -19.18 -7.14 -2.14
N GLU A 198 -18.92 -8.25 -2.81
CA GLU A 198 -18.84 -9.59 -2.23
C GLU A 198 -17.65 -9.76 -1.27
N GLY A 199 -16.74 -8.79 -1.21
CA GLY A 199 -15.47 -8.87 -0.51
C GLY A 199 -14.41 -9.61 -1.32
N ILE A 200 -13.40 -10.13 -0.61
CA ILE A 200 -12.31 -10.93 -1.14
C ILE A 200 -12.22 -12.26 -0.41
N SER A 201 -11.56 -13.24 -1.04
CA SER A 201 -11.30 -14.53 -0.41
C SER A 201 -10.08 -14.41 0.50
N ASP A 202 -9.97 -15.27 1.50
CA ASP A 202 -8.74 -15.30 2.30
C ASP A 202 -7.56 -15.68 1.39
N ARG A 203 -6.46 -14.92 1.44
CA ARG A 203 -5.25 -15.23 0.68
C ARG A 203 -4.77 -16.64 1.02
N LYS A 204 -4.26 -17.38 0.02
CA LYS A 204 -3.79 -18.76 0.19
C LYS A 204 -2.85 -18.94 1.38
N VAL A 205 -1.90 -18.01 1.57
CA VAL A 205 -0.95 -18.05 2.70
C VAL A 205 -1.64 -17.96 4.06
N ILE A 206 -2.74 -17.21 4.17
CA ILE A 206 -3.52 -17.10 5.40
C ILE A 206 -4.29 -18.40 5.63
N VAL A 207 -4.91 -18.94 4.57
CA VAL A 207 -5.63 -20.22 4.61
C VAL A 207 -4.69 -21.36 5.01
N GLU A 208 -3.53 -21.48 4.37
CA GLU A 208 -2.53 -22.52 4.65
C GLU A 208 -1.99 -22.42 6.08
N ASN A 209 -1.66 -21.21 6.55
CA ASN A 209 -1.20 -21.02 7.93
C ASN A 209 -2.29 -21.31 8.95
N ARG A 210 -3.53 -20.89 8.66
CA ARG A 210 -4.69 -21.17 9.51
C ARG A 210 -4.88 -22.68 9.64
N ASP A 211 -4.90 -23.38 8.51
CA ASP A 211 -5.11 -24.83 8.47
C ASP A 211 -3.96 -25.56 9.21
N TYR A 212 -2.71 -25.15 9.01
CA TYR A 212 -1.56 -25.65 9.77
C TYR A 212 -1.71 -25.45 11.29
N LEU A 213 -2.11 -24.27 11.74
CA LEU A 213 -2.30 -23.97 13.17
C LEU A 213 -3.44 -24.78 13.77
N PHE A 214 -4.54 -24.98 13.04
CA PHE A 214 -5.63 -25.84 13.48
C PHE A 214 -5.20 -27.30 13.58
N ASP A 215 -4.48 -27.81 12.59
CA ASP A 215 -3.96 -29.17 12.59
C ASP A 215 -2.99 -29.39 13.77
N ASP A 216 -2.08 -28.45 14.03
CA ASP A 216 -1.16 -28.55 15.18
C ASP A 216 -1.90 -28.51 16.52
N LEU A 217 -2.91 -27.67 16.65
CA LEU A 217 -3.76 -27.60 17.83
C LEU A 217 -4.54 -28.90 18.04
N ILE A 218 -5.16 -29.44 17.00
CA ILE A 218 -5.88 -30.73 17.03
C ILE A 218 -4.91 -31.85 17.42
N ASN A 219 -3.73 -31.91 16.81
CA ASN A 219 -2.71 -32.91 17.11
C ASN A 219 -2.23 -32.81 18.57
N SER A 220 -2.05 -31.59 19.08
CA SER A 220 -1.66 -31.34 20.47
C SER A 220 -2.76 -31.77 21.44
N MET A 221 -4.03 -31.48 21.13
CA MET A 221 -5.18 -31.93 21.92
C MET A 221 -5.30 -33.46 21.92
N GLN A 222 -5.11 -34.12 20.78
CA GLN A 222 -5.14 -35.59 20.67
C GLN A 222 -3.99 -36.23 21.45
N LYS A 223 -2.76 -35.71 21.34
CA LYS A 223 -1.62 -36.18 22.13
C LYS A 223 -1.88 -36.00 23.62
N SER A 224 -2.37 -34.83 24.03
CA SER A 224 -2.74 -34.56 25.42
C SER A 224 -3.81 -35.53 25.92
N SER A 225 -4.89 -35.72 25.15
CA SER A 225 -5.93 -36.70 25.46
C SER A 225 -5.35 -38.11 25.56
N SER A 226 -4.50 -38.56 24.64
CA SER A 226 -3.90 -39.90 24.71
C SER A 226 -3.03 -40.13 25.96
N LEU A 227 -2.44 -39.07 26.51
CA LEU A 227 -1.60 -39.13 27.71
C LEU A 227 -2.42 -39.01 29.01
N TRP A 228 -3.45 -38.18 29.01
CA TRP A 228 -4.17 -37.78 30.22
C TRP A 228 -5.55 -38.41 30.38
N ASP A 229 -6.14 -38.89 29.29
CA ASP A 229 -7.50 -39.44 29.32
C ASP A 229 -7.53 -40.73 30.15
N GLY A 230 -8.44 -40.77 31.12
CA GLY A 230 -8.54 -41.83 32.13
C GLY A 230 -7.46 -41.85 33.23
N ARG A 231 -6.36 -41.08 33.13
CA ARG A 231 -5.24 -41.10 34.10
C ARG A 231 -5.30 -40.03 35.19
N VAL A 232 -6.39 -39.27 35.26
CA VAL A 232 -6.62 -38.22 36.26
C VAL A 232 -6.45 -38.74 37.70
N LYS A 233 -6.87 -39.99 37.97
CA LYS A 233 -6.72 -40.62 39.29
C LYS A 233 -5.26 -40.88 39.67
N GLU A 234 -4.42 -41.26 38.72
CA GLU A 234 -3.00 -41.52 38.93
C GLU A 234 -2.26 -40.21 39.23
N TYR A 235 -2.56 -39.14 38.50
CA TYR A 235 -2.01 -37.81 38.76
C TYR A 235 -2.39 -37.28 40.16
N LEU A 236 -3.66 -37.43 40.56
CA LEU A 236 -4.12 -37.04 41.90
C LEU A 236 -3.44 -37.87 43.00
N ALA A 237 -3.13 -39.15 42.74
CA ALA A 237 -2.40 -40.00 43.67
C ALA A 237 -0.93 -39.57 43.82
N VAL A 238 -0.23 -39.30 42.71
CA VAL A 238 1.15 -38.79 42.72
C VAL A 238 1.23 -37.42 43.41
N ARG A 239 0.29 -36.52 43.13
CA ARG A 239 0.22 -35.22 43.79
C ARG A 239 0.03 -35.35 45.31
N LYS A 240 -0.84 -36.25 45.77
CA LYS A 240 -1.02 -36.52 47.21
C LYS A 240 0.26 -37.04 47.85
N TYR A 241 0.99 -37.93 47.18
CA TYR A 241 2.26 -38.47 47.65
C TYR A 241 3.37 -37.42 47.72
N LEU A 242 3.43 -36.48 46.77
CA LEU A 242 4.41 -35.39 46.80
C LEU A 242 4.09 -34.29 47.84
N GLN A 243 2.84 -34.25 48.32
CA GLN A 243 2.36 -33.31 49.33
C GLN A 243 2.34 -33.89 50.75
N SER A 244 2.67 -35.18 50.91
CA SER A 244 2.88 -35.87 52.18
C SER A 244 4.36 -35.95 52.51
#